data_AF-A0A941U0Q8-F1
#
_entry.id   AF-A0A941U0Q8-F1
#
_cell.length_a   1.000
_cell.length_b   1.000
_cell.length_c   1.000
_cell.angle_alpha   90.00
_cell.angle_beta   90.00
_cell.angle_gamma   90.00
#
_symmetry.space_group_name_H-M   'P 1'
#
loop_
_entity.id
_entity.type
_entity.pdbx_description
1 polymer ?
#
loop_
_entity_poly.entity_id
_entity_poly.type
_entity_poly.pdbx_seq_one_letter_code
_entity_poly.pdbx_strand_id
1 'polypeptide(L)' 'MNPEPPPTLHARANGIDLAYDSFGDPAGQPLLLIMGLGTQMIAWDEAFCAQLAARGCRVIRFD' A
#
# COMPACT_ATOMS: atom_id res chain seq x y z
N MET A 1 11.61 -16.38 5.68
CA MET A 1 10.22 -16.22 6.14
C MET A 1 9.76 -14.89 5.60
N ASN A 2 8.78 -14.87 4.68
CA ASN A 2 8.16 -13.60 4.33
C ASN A 2 7.39 -13.11 5.55
N PRO A 3 7.44 -11.80 5.89
CA PRO A 3 6.55 -11.25 6.89
C PRO A 3 5.09 -11.50 6.48
N GLU A 4 4.18 -11.55 7.45
CA GLU A 4 2.74 -11.51 7.13
C GLU A 4 2.42 -10.23 6.36
N PRO A 5 1.50 -10.28 5.38
CA PRO A 5 1.00 -9.08 4.72
C PRO A 5 0.41 -8.12 5.76
N PRO A 6 0.53 -6.80 5.55
CA PRO A 6 -0.17 -5.84 6.40
C PRO A 6 -1.68 -6.06 6.36
N PRO A 7 -2.42 -5.68 7.40
CA PRO A 7 -3.87 -5.76 7.39
C PRO A 7 -4.43 -4.83 6.30
N THR A 8 -5.37 -5.34 5.53
CA THR A 8 -6.14 -4.54 4.58
C THR A 8 -7.14 -3.65 5.32
N LEU A 9 -7.08 -2.36 5.02
CA LEU A 9 -7.94 -1.32 5.54
C LEU A 9 -8.88 -0.82 4.44
N HIS A 10 -9.90 -0.06 4.84
CA HIS A 10 -10.93 0.46 3.95
C HIS A 10 -11.03 1.98 4.04
N ALA A 11 -11.08 2.64 2.88
CA ALA A 11 -11.27 4.09 2.78
C ALA A 11 -12.49 4.40 1.91
N ARG A 12 -13.42 5.20 2.43
CA ARG A 12 -14.58 5.65 1.67
C ARG A 12 -14.30 6.96 0.96
N ALA A 13 -14.44 6.97 -0.37
CA ALA A 13 -14.29 8.16 -1.21
C ALA A 13 -15.32 8.16 -2.34
N ASN A 14 -16.04 9.26 -2.54
CA ASN A 14 -16.97 9.44 -3.66
C ASN A 14 -18.02 8.31 -3.81
N GLY A 15 -18.48 7.73 -2.70
CA GLY A 15 -19.41 6.60 -2.70
C GLY A 15 -18.77 5.24 -3.02
N ILE A 16 -17.45 5.17 -3.17
CA ILE A 16 -16.66 3.96 -3.40
C ILE A 16 -15.96 3.57 -2.09
N ASP A 17 -15.88 2.28 -1.82
CA ASP A 17 -15.08 1.71 -0.74
C ASP A 17 -13.80 1.12 -1.35
N LEU A 18 -12.65 1.67 -0.97
CA LEU A 18 -11.33 1.30 -1.48
C LEU A 18 -10.60 0.45 -0.44
N ALA A 19 -10.25 -0.78 -0.81
CA ALA A 19 -9.36 -1.62 -0.04
C ALA A 19 -7.92 -1.16 -0.23
N TYR A 20 -7.16 -1.01 0.86
CA TYR A 20 -5.76 -0.58 0.79
C TYR A 20 -4.91 -1.18 1.89
N ASP A 21 -3.62 -1.31 1.60
CA ASP A 21 -2.59 -1.68 2.56
C ASP A 21 -1.63 -0.50 2.77
N SER A 22 -0.93 -0.47 3.91
CA SER A 22 0.15 0.47 4.14
C SER A 22 1.38 -0.15 4.79
N PHE A 23 2.55 0.36 4.39
CA PHE A 23 3.86 -0.07 4.88
C PHE A 23 4.66 1.12 5.42
N GLY A 24 5.53 0.87 6.40
CA GLY A 24 6.39 1.88 6.99
C GLY A 24 5.74 2.67 8.12
N ASP A 25 6.40 3.75 8.53
CA ASP A 25 5.92 4.65 9.58
C ASP A 25 4.68 5.44 9.08
N PRO A 26 3.53 5.41 9.78
CA PRO A 26 2.37 6.24 9.46
C PRO A 26 2.64 7.75 9.42
N ALA A 27 3.73 8.22 10.06
CA ALA A 27 4.21 9.60 10.03
C ALA A 27 5.27 9.88 8.94
N GLY A 28 5.70 8.86 8.19
CA GLY A 28 6.62 8.99 7.07
C GLY A 28 6.03 9.76 5.88
N GLN A 29 6.87 10.12 4.91
CA GLN A 29 6.44 10.85 3.71
C GLN A 29 5.42 10.01 2.91
N PRO A 30 4.18 10.48 2.66
CA PRO A 30 3.18 9.69 1.95
C PRO A 30 3.60 9.38 0.51
N LEU A 31 3.50 8.11 0.13
CA LEU A 31 3.70 7.64 -1.25
C LEU A 31 2.55 6.70 -1.63
N LEU A 32 1.70 7.15 -2.55
CA LEU A 32 0.59 6.36 -3.08
C LEU A 32 1.00 5.64 -4.36
N LEU A 33 0.88 4.32 -4.37
CA LEU A 33 1.11 3.49 -5.55
C LEU A 33 -0.21 3.23 -6.25
N ILE A 34 -0.29 3.61 -7.52
CA ILE A 34 -1.46 3.39 -8.38
C ILE A 34 -1.10 2.30 -9.38
N MET A 35 -1.92 1.25 -9.42
CA MET A 35 -1.70 0.12 -10.31
C MET A 35 -2.10 0.40 -11.75
N GLY A 36 -1.59 -0.45 -12.65
CA GLY A 36 -1.97 -0.43 -14.07
C GLY A 36 -3.37 -0.97 -14.30
N LEU A 37 -3.90 -0.73 -15.49
CA LEU A 37 -5.24 -1.18 -15.90
C LEU A 37 -5.43 -2.70 -15.68
N GLY A 38 -6.50 -3.07 -14.97
CA GLY A 38 -6.89 -4.47 -14.77
C GLY A 38 -6.02 -5.24 -13.76
N THR A 39 -5.20 -4.54 -12.97
CA THR A 39 -4.33 -5.14 -11.95
C THR A 39 -4.76 -4.70 -10.55
N GLN A 40 -4.43 -5.52 -9.55
CA GLN A 40 -4.74 -5.30 -8.13
C GLN A 40 -3.50 -4.85 -7.37
N MET A 41 -3.67 -4.24 -6.20
CA MET A 41 -2.60 -3.70 -5.36
C MET A 41 -1.52 -4.74 -5.02
N ILE A 42 -1.90 -6.01 -4.88
CA ILE A 42 -1.00 -7.12 -4.52
C ILE A 42 0.08 -7.39 -5.57
N ALA A 43 -0.09 -6.89 -6.80
CA ALA A 43 0.95 -6.98 -7.83
C ALA A 43 2.15 -6.07 -7.52
N TRP A 44 2.03 -5.11 -6.58
CA TRP A 44 3.18 -4.44 -5.98
C TRP A 44 3.78 -5.38 -4.95
N ASP A 45 4.91 -6.00 -5.25
CA ASP A 45 5.56 -6.93 -4.32
C ASP A 45 5.83 -6.29 -2.95
N GLU A 46 5.61 -7.04 -1.88
CA GLU A 46 5.75 -6.53 -0.51
C GLU A 46 7.19 -6.15 -0.16
N ALA A 47 8.19 -6.89 -0.69
CA ALA A 47 9.59 -6.53 -0.49
C ALA A 47 9.94 -5.24 -1.22
N PHE A 48 9.31 -4.96 -2.37
CA PHE A 48 9.43 -3.66 -3.04
C PHE A 48 8.83 -2.54 -2.18
N CYS A 49 7.61 -2.72 -1.66
CA CYS A 49 6.98 -1.77 -0.74
C CYS A 49 7.84 -1.53 0.52
N ALA A 50 8.38 -2.60 1.12
CA ALA A 50 9.24 -2.52 2.29
C ALA A 50 10.54 -1.74 2.01
N GLN A 51 11.13 -1.89 0.82
CA GLN A 51 12.33 -1.14 0.43
C GLN A 51 12.07 0.37 0.27
N LEU A 52 10.88 0.75 -0.19
CA LEU A 52 10.45 2.15 -0.23
C LEU A 52 10.16 2.68 1.17
N ALA A 53 9.49 1.88 2.01
CA ALA A 53 9.21 2.24 3.39
C ALA A 53 10.49 2.46 4.22
N ALA A 54 11.51 1.62 4.01
CA ALA A 54 12.83 1.75 4.64
C ALA A 54 13.56 3.07 4.28
N ARG A 55 13.10 3.78 3.24
CA ARG A 55 13.59 5.11 2.86
C ARG A 55 12.81 6.27 3.50
N GLY A 56 11.95 5.98 4.47
CA GLY A 56 11.15 6.97 5.20
C GLY A 56 9.79 7.29 4.57
N CYS A 57 9.35 6.49 3.60
CA CYS A 57 8.03 6.64 3.00
C CYS A 57 6.96 5.89 3.80
N ARG A 58 5.77 6.48 3.94
CA ARG A 58 4.54 5.75 4.22
C ARG A 58 3.98 5.28 2.88
N VAL A 59 4.25 4.02 2.52
CA VAL A 59 3.84 3.46 1.24
C VAL A 59 2.41 2.96 1.35
N ILE A 60 1.54 3.40 0.45
CA ILE A 60 0.12 3.04 0.42
C ILE A 60 -0.19 2.46 -0.96
N ARG A 61 -0.82 1.29 -1.01
CA ARG A 61 -1.29 0.65 -2.26
C ARG A 61 -2.76 0.30 -2.10
N PHE A 62 -3.56 0.42 -3.15
CA PHE A 62 -5.01 0.18 -3.12
C PHE A 62 -5.51 -0.52 -4.39
N ASP A 63 -6.65 -1.19 -4.26
CA ASP A 63 -7.40 -1.81 -5.36
C ASP A 63 -8.33 -0.83 -6.08
#